data_AF-A0A157Z5R2-F1
#
_entry.id   AF-A0A157Z5R2-F1
#
_cell.length_a   1.000
_cell.length_b   1.000
_cell.length_c   1.000
_cell.angle_alpha   90.00
_cell.angle_beta   90.00
_cell.angle_gamma   90.00
#
_symmetry.space_group_name_H-M   'P 1'
#
loop_
_entity.id
_entity.type
_entity.pdbx_description
1 polymer ?
#
loop_
_entity_poly.entity_id
_entity_poly.type
_entity_poly.pdbx_seq_one_letter_code
_entity_poly.pdbx_strand_id
1 'polypeptide(L)' 'MRVYGVLKVWKQMNREGISVARCTVARLMKLQDLRGAMRGPRGSTTRAARISE' A
#
# COMPACT_ATOMS: atom_id res chain seq x y z
N MET A 1 10.31 -8.01 -6.26
CA MET A 1 9.78 -7.70 -4.91
C MET A 1 8.87 -6.48 -5.02
N ARG A 2 7.56 -6.61 -4.76
CA ARG A 2 6.57 -5.53 -4.86
C ARG A 2 6.42 -4.85 -3.49
N VAL A 3 7.18 -3.80 -3.26
CA VAL A 3 7.18 -3.04 -2.00
C VAL A 3 5.91 -2.19 -1.91
N TYR A 4 5.42 -1.92 -0.71
CA TYR A 4 4.32 -0.99 -0.55
C TYR A 4 4.72 0.43 -1.04
N GLY A 5 3.78 1.21 -1.58
CA GLY A 5 4.06 2.61 -1.94
C GLY A 5 4.43 3.47 -0.72
N VAL A 6 5.01 4.66 -0.96
CA VAL A 6 5.54 5.58 0.07
C VAL A 6 4.60 5.76 1.27
N LEU A 7 3.31 6.00 1.03
CA LEU A 7 2.32 6.22 2.09
C LEU A 7 2.10 5.00 2.99
N LYS A 8 2.17 3.80 2.44
CA LYS A 8 1.97 2.56 3.21
C LYS A 8 3.22 2.21 4.00
N VAL A 9 4.41 2.38 3.40
CA VAL A 9 5.67 2.21 4.12
C VAL A 9 5.74 3.20 5.28
N TRP A 10 5.43 4.48 5.04
CA TRP A 10 5.39 5.48 6.10
C TRP A 10 4.38 5.13 7.22
N LYS A 11 3.16 4.68 6.87
CA LYS A 11 2.19 4.22 7.88
C LYS A 11 2.69 3.00 8.66
N GLN A 12 3.39 2.08 8.01
CA GLN A 12 3.95 0.91 8.65
C GLN A 12 5.08 1.29 9.61
N MET A 13 5.99 2.17 9.20
CA MET A 13 7.07 2.69 10.06
C MET A 13 6.50 3.37 11.31
N ASN A 14 5.47 4.20 11.15
CA ASN A 14 4.81 4.82 12.32
C ASN A 14 4.12 3.78 13.22
N ARG A 15 3.56 2.70 12.66
CA ARG A 15 2.96 1.60 13.44
C ARG A 15 4.02 0.81 14.21
N GLU A 16 5.22 0.70 13.65
CA GLU A 16 6.38 0.07 14.28
C GLU A 16 7.12 1.02 15.23
N GLY A 17 6.62 2.25 15.43
CA GLY A 17 7.22 3.25 16.32
C GLY A 17 8.42 4.00 15.73
N ILE A 18 8.72 3.78 14.44
CA ILE A 18 9.81 4.45 13.74
C ILE A 18 9.27 5.76 13.15
N SER A 19 9.53 6.87 13.86
CA SER A 19 9.15 8.21 13.39
C SER A 19 10.08 8.65 12.27
N VAL A 20 9.57 8.62 11.03
CA VAL A 20 10.30 9.04 9.84
C VAL A 20 9.42 10.00 9.03
N ALA A 21 10.03 11.08 8.53
CA ALA A 21 9.33 11.99 7.63
C ALA A 21 8.95 11.28 6.32
N ARG A 22 7.78 11.62 5.76
CA ARG A 22 7.30 11.05 4.47
C ARG A 22 8.30 11.25 3.33
N CYS A 23 8.97 12.41 3.30
CA CYS A 23 9.99 12.73 2.30
C CYS A 23 11.21 11.82 2.39
N THR A 24 11.59 11.41 3.61
CA THR A 24 12.69 10.47 3.84
C THR A 24 12.34 9.08 3.29
N VAL A 25 11.11 8.61 3.53
CA VAL A 25 10.64 7.35 2.95
C VAL A 25 10.66 7.39 1.42
N ALA A 26 10.18 8.48 0.82
CA ALA A 26 10.21 8.66 -0.64
C ALA A 26 11.65 8.68 -1.21
N ARG A 27 12.57 9.38 -0.53
CA ARG A 27 13.98 9.43 -0.92
C ARG A 27 14.64 8.05 -0.82
N LEU A 28 14.43 7.33 0.29
CA LEU A 28 14.96 5.98 0.49
C LEU A 28 14.42 4.99 -0.55
N MET A 29 13.11 5.04 -0.84
CA MET A 29 12.52 4.20 -1.88
C MET A 29 13.10 4.52 -3.27
N LYS A 30 13.39 5.78 -3.58
CA LYS A 30 14.04 6.18 -4.84
C LYS A 30 15.49 5.69 -4.93
N LEU A 31 16.25 5.79 -3.84
CA LEU A 31 17.65 5.36 -3.79
C LEU A 31 17.80 3.84 -3.95
N GLN A 32 16.85 3.08 -3.42
CA GLN A 32 16.84 1.62 -3.45
C GLN A 32 16.15 1.04 -4.72
N ASP A 33 15.79 1.90 -5.69
CA ASP A 33 14.95 1.58 -6.86
C ASP A 33 13.67 0.77 -6.51
N LEU A 34 13.13 1.01 -5.33
CA LEU A 34 11.98 0.32 -4.76
C LEU A 34 10.69 0.96 -5.29
N ARG A 35 10.02 0.28 -6.21
CA ARG A 35 8.74 0.74 -6.78
C ARG A 35 7.55 0.19 -6.01
N GLY A 36 6.67 1.11 -5.61
CA GLY A 36 5.43 0.81 -4.90
C GLY A 36 4.45 -0.04 -5.71
N ALA A 37 3.97 -1.13 -5.15
CA ALA A 37 2.86 -1.92 -5.66
C ALA A 37 1.55 -1.17 -5.46
N MET A 38 0.90 -0.76 -6.56
CA MET A 38 -0.49 -0.33 -6.51
C MET A 38 -1.42 -1.54 -6.45
N ARG A 39 -2.47 -1.44 -5.62
CA ARG A 39 -3.55 -2.43 -5.61
C ARG A 39 -4.30 -2.26 -6.94
N GLY A 40 -4.48 -3.37 -7.67
CA GLY A 40 -5.31 -3.37 -8.87
C GLY A 40 -6.76 -2.95 -8.58
N PRO A 41 -7.58 -2.75 -9.63
CA PRO A 41 -8.98 -2.37 -9.48
C PRO A 41 -9.65 -3.30 -8.45
N ARG A 42 -10.41 -2.72 -7.50
CA ARG A 42 -11.18 -3.53 -6.56
C ARG A 42 -12.25 -4.25 -7.37
N GLY A 43 -12.19 -5.59 -7.45
CA GLY A 43 -13.32 -6.38 -7.90
C GLY A 43 -14.52 -6.06 -7.01
N SER A 44 -15.64 -5.69 -7.62
CA SER A 44 -16.91 -5.47 -6.93
C SER A 44 -17.35 -6.78 -6.27
N THR A 45 -17.16 -6.89 -4.95
CA THR A 45 -17.71 -8.00 -4.16
C THR A 45 -19.17 -7.70 -3.85
N THR A 46 -20.02 -7.83 -4.86
CA THR A 46 -21.45 -8.04 -4.64
C THR A 46 -21.68 -9.53 -4.81
N ARG A 47 -21.70 -10.29 -3.70
CA ARG A 47 -22.26 -11.64 -3.73
C ARG A 47 -23.74 -11.45 -4.01
N ALA A 48 -24.16 -11.69 -5.25
CA ALA A 48 -25.59 -11.70 -5.59
C ALA A 48 -26.29 -12.62 -4.58
N ALA A 49 -27.22 -12.07 -3.82
CA ALA A 49 -28.18 -12.89 -3.12
C ALA A 49 -28.95 -13.64 -4.23
N ARG A 50 -28.85 -14.97 -4.25
CA ARG A 50 -29.68 -15.81 -5.11
C ARG A 50 -31.13 -15.43 -4.81
N ILE A 51 -31.81 -14.79 -5.75
CA ILE A 51 -33.27 -14.76 -5.76
C ILE A 51 -33.67 -16.09 -6.40
N SER A 52 -34.27 -16.96 -5.59
CA SER A 52 -34.95 -18.16 -6.07
C SER A 52 -36.29 -17.75 -6.65
N GLU A 53 -36.57 -18.11 -7.89
CA GLU A 53 -37.93 -18.32 -8.42
C GLU A 53 -37.98 -19.73 -9.03
#